data_AF-A0A3B0UW04-F1
#
_entry.id   AF-A0A3B0UW04-F1
#
_cell.length_a   1.000
_cell.length_b   1.000
_cell.length_c   1.000
_cell.angle_alpha   90.00
_cell.angle_beta   90.00
_cell.angle_gamma   90.00
#
_symmetry.space_group_name_H-M   'P 1'
#
loop_
_entity.id
_entity.type
_entity.pdbx_description
1 polymer ?
#
loop_
_entity_poly.entity_id
_entity_poly.type
_entity_poly.pdbx_seq_one_letter_code
_entity_poly.pdbx_strand_id
1 'polypeptide(L)'
;MAKKNESANNDAASLAFSAVENALKGSILEPDAKSNSSAPRNSAKQANSQTKGANALNSADIQDKSRAARRIAAKTGSVANDDRHSPSRVLYGLNAKPSKAPIWIATVLSIFWVAITSIAASNGISDQVTQGASVITILGSLDFASTIATVLLPVLGFFAIAILARRAQDLRIAAASMTEAAVRLAEPETTAADKVATVGQAVRREVTALADGLERALSRAGELEVMIHNEVTVLDKTYSENESRMRGLIQELASQRDSVITNSERVREAISESHSGLVFDLDMIAQRIAGTIEERGGELTSSMNKASSELQRAFGEKSESFISLVDNRTTDLMSALDDSAGRLNLTLEDRTSSISSAFEERTHELASVIDMRMNGITEALDTRAVALNDAIDDRTASISSVLRDGGAKILTDLRDRGHEVGGALDAIGMRISNEISGRAEEAETTLTRLTGQMDETISTQINSMESRMQSTILQLSGSIEESSEFAKNTLLGAGSQS
;
A
#
# COMPACT_ATOMS: atom_id res chain seq x y z
N MET A 1 -8.50 -4.53 10.95
CA MET A 1 -7.56 -3.78 11.81
C MET A 1 -6.32 -4.67 11.94
N ALA A 2 -5.10 -4.32 11.47
CA ALA A 2 -4.24 -3.17 11.81
C ALA A 2 -3.89 -3.17 13.32
N LYS A 3 -2.67 -3.01 13.86
CA LYS A 3 -1.27 -2.66 13.43
C LYS A 3 -0.31 -3.38 14.43
N LYS A 4 1.02 -3.51 14.30
CA LYS A 4 2.06 -3.41 13.24
C LYS A 4 3.35 -4.02 13.85
N ASN A 5 4.28 -4.60 13.09
CA ASN A 5 5.65 -4.90 13.59
C ASN A 5 6.74 -4.67 12.51
N GLU A 6 7.30 -3.46 12.46
CA GLU A 6 8.47 -3.10 11.63
C GLU A 6 9.42 -2.21 12.45
N SER A 7 10.47 -2.79 13.04
CA SER A 7 11.55 -2.04 13.72
C SER A 7 12.80 -2.89 13.99
N ALA A 8 13.21 -3.74 13.04
CA ALA A 8 14.42 -4.57 13.19
C ALA A 8 15.37 -4.56 11.98
N ASN A 9 14.90 -4.17 10.78
CA ASN A 9 15.69 -4.31 9.55
C ASN A 9 16.39 -3.02 9.07
N ASN A 10 16.11 -1.86 9.70
CA ASN A 10 16.70 -0.58 9.32
C ASN A 10 18.01 -0.25 10.06
N ASP A 11 18.36 -0.99 11.12
CA ASP A 11 19.52 -0.71 11.97
C ASP A 11 20.83 -1.30 11.43
N ALA A 12 20.77 -2.42 10.69
CA ALA A 12 21.95 -3.01 10.07
C ALA A 12 22.51 -2.11 8.94
N ALA A 13 21.62 -1.47 8.17
CA ALA A 13 22.01 -0.57 7.08
C ALA A 13 22.56 0.78 7.59
N SER A 14 22.00 1.32 8.69
CA SER A 14 22.51 2.56 9.31
C SER A 14 23.87 2.35 9.97
N LEU A 15 24.07 1.22 10.67
CA LEU A 15 25.35 0.83 11.24
C LEU A 15 26.43 0.63 10.17
N ALA A 16 26.11 -0.02 9.05
CA ALA A 16 27.03 -0.15 7.92
C ALA A 16 27.43 1.21 7.31
N PHE A 17 26.48 2.13 7.13
CA PHE A 17 26.78 3.48 6.62
C PHE A 17 27.65 4.30 7.59
N SER A 18 27.37 4.27 8.89
CA SER A 18 28.18 4.99 9.89
C SER A 18 29.62 4.44 10.00
N ALA A 19 29.80 3.13 9.83
CA ALA A 19 31.14 2.51 9.81
C ALA A 19 31.96 2.95 8.59
N VAL A 20 31.33 3.07 7.42
CA VAL A 20 31.97 3.60 6.20
C VAL A 20 32.26 5.10 6.32
N GLU A 21 31.35 5.89 6.89
CA GLU A 21 31.57 7.33 7.05
C GLU A 21 32.68 7.67 8.07
N ASN A 22 32.80 6.89 9.16
CA ASN A 22 33.94 7.02 10.09
C ASN A 22 35.27 6.58 9.44
N ALA A 23 35.27 5.55 8.59
CA ALA A 23 36.47 5.14 7.85
C ALA A 23 36.92 6.21 6.84
N LEU A 24 35.97 6.92 6.20
CA LEU A 24 36.26 7.94 5.19
C LEU A 24 36.68 9.29 5.79
N LYS A 25 36.20 9.64 6.99
CA LYS A 25 36.64 10.84 7.73
C LYS A 25 37.99 10.69 8.44
N GLY A 26 38.47 9.47 8.65
CA GLY A 26 39.71 9.19 9.38
C GLY A 26 41.02 9.31 8.57
N SER A 27 40.95 9.45 7.24
CA SER A 27 42.13 9.40 6.35
C SER A 27 42.57 10.74 5.75
N ILE A 28 41.91 11.84 6.10
CA ILE A 28 42.20 13.19 5.59
C ILE A 28 42.23 14.16 6.78
N LEU A 29 43.42 14.34 7.39
CA LEU A 29 43.93 15.57 8.04
C LEU A 29 45.25 15.28 8.79
N GLU A 30 46.32 15.99 8.39
CA GLU A 30 47.65 16.21 9.02
C GLU A 30 48.46 15.07 9.71
N PRO A 31 49.81 15.07 9.61
CA PRO A 31 50.68 14.16 10.36
C PRO A 31 51.21 14.81 11.66
N ASP A 32 51.36 14.01 12.74
CA ASP A 32 52.69 13.80 13.35
C ASP A 32 52.72 12.75 14.49
N ALA A 33 53.94 12.26 14.76
CA ALA A 33 54.43 11.71 16.03
C ALA A 33 53.89 10.36 16.62
N LYS A 34 54.79 9.37 16.53
CA LYS A 34 55.14 8.33 17.55
C LYS A 34 54.26 7.08 17.72
N SER A 35 54.88 5.92 17.46
CA SER A 35 54.70 4.72 18.28
C SER A 35 56.07 4.16 18.68
N ASN A 36 56.15 3.54 19.87
CA ASN A 36 57.35 2.91 20.43
C ASN A 36 57.30 1.39 20.23
N SER A 37 58.46 0.72 20.17
CA SER A 37 58.59 -0.61 20.78
C SER A 37 59.96 -0.84 21.44
N SER A 38 59.89 -1.28 22.71
CA SER A 38 60.86 -2.11 23.47
C SER A 38 62.38 -1.90 23.35
N ALA A 39 62.98 -1.41 24.43
CA ALA A 39 64.41 -1.54 24.77
C ALA A 39 64.72 -2.91 25.45
N PRO A 40 65.98 -3.25 25.83
CA PRO A 40 66.51 -2.70 27.09
C PRO A 40 68.05 -2.50 27.22
N ARG A 41 68.43 -1.53 28.08
CA ARG A 41 69.69 -1.44 28.88
C ARG A 41 71.01 -1.14 28.10
N ASN A 42 71.98 -0.38 28.64
CA ASN A 42 72.16 0.08 30.04
C ASN A 42 73.00 1.38 30.18
N SER A 43 72.75 2.09 31.29
CA SER A 43 73.70 2.95 32.04
C SER A 43 74.28 4.23 31.42
N ALA A 44 73.75 5.37 31.88
CA ALA A 44 74.43 6.67 31.84
C ALA A 44 75.44 6.84 32.99
N LYS A 45 76.44 7.71 32.82
CA LYS A 45 76.87 8.64 33.89
C LYS A 45 77.55 9.90 33.36
N GLN A 46 77.44 10.97 34.13
CA GLN A 46 77.80 12.35 33.77
C GLN A 46 79.22 12.75 34.23
N ALA A 47 79.64 13.91 33.71
CA ALA A 47 80.37 14.95 34.44
C ALA A 47 81.91 14.83 34.67
N ASN A 48 82.62 15.63 33.85
CA ASN A 48 83.40 16.80 34.27
C ASN A 48 84.91 16.65 34.60
N SER A 49 85.60 17.78 34.34
CA SER A 49 86.90 18.26 34.83
C SER A 49 88.22 17.61 34.35
N GLN A 50 89.03 18.44 33.66
CA GLN A 50 90.46 18.75 33.93
C GLN A 50 91.51 17.59 33.91
N THR A 51 92.72 17.70 33.34
CA THR A 51 93.44 18.78 32.59
C THR A 51 94.67 18.20 31.86
N LYS A 52 95.24 18.98 30.91
CA LYS A 52 96.66 18.99 30.46
C LYS A 52 97.22 17.74 29.73
N GLY A 53 97.85 17.96 28.56
CA GLY A 53 98.73 16.96 27.93
C GLY A 53 99.07 17.18 26.45
N ALA A 54 99.86 18.22 26.14
CA ALA A 54 100.66 18.43 24.92
C ALA A 54 100.27 17.71 23.60
N ASN A 55 99.71 18.46 22.65
CA ASN A 55 100.47 18.86 21.45
C ASN A 55 99.75 19.98 20.68
N ALA A 56 100.20 21.22 20.89
CA ALA A 56 99.69 22.42 20.24
C ALA A 56 100.85 23.18 19.57
N LEU A 57 101.15 22.81 18.33
CA LEU A 57 102.06 23.51 17.42
C LEU A 57 101.43 23.46 16.01
N ASN A 58 101.64 24.51 15.21
CA ASN A 58 101.24 24.64 13.78
C ASN A 58 99.82 25.17 13.43
N SER A 59 99.16 25.95 14.29
CA SER A 59 97.93 26.68 13.91
C SER A 59 97.88 28.18 14.28
N ALA A 60 98.90 28.72 14.96
CA ALA A 60 98.98 30.14 15.32
C ALA A 60 99.81 31.02 14.33
N ASP A 61 100.75 30.44 13.58
CA ASP A 61 101.76 31.20 12.80
C ASP A 61 101.26 31.69 11.41
N ILE A 62 100.05 31.29 10.99
CA ILE A 62 99.50 31.67 9.67
C ILE A 62 98.65 32.96 9.74
N GLN A 63 97.98 33.23 10.87
CA GLN A 63 97.11 34.41 10.97
C GLN A 63 97.89 35.72 11.17
N ASP A 64 98.99 35.74 11.93
CA ASP A 64 99.74 36.99 12.18
C ASP A 64 100.53 37.49 10.97
N LYS A 65 101.02 36.59 10.10
CA LYS A 65 101.64 36.97 8.81
C LYS A 65 100.68 37.77 7.91
N SER A 66 99.37 37.45 7.96
CA SER A 66 98.34 38.19 7.20
C SER A 66 98.07 39.61 7.73
N ARG A 67 98.30 39.86 9.02
CA ARG A 67 98.09 41.17 9.67
C ARG A 67 99.31 42.09 9.56
N ALA A 68 100.51 41.51 9.53
CA ALA A 68 101.74 42.25 9.22
C ALA A 68 101.73 42.81 7.78
N ALA A 69 101.36 41.99 6.78
CA ALA A 69 101.31 42.40 5.37
C ALA A 69 100.38 43.60 5.12
N ARG A 70 99.21 43.65 5.79
CA ARG A 70 98.24 44.75 5.64
C ARG A 70 98.69 46.07 6.29
N ARG A 71 99.58 46.04 7.29
CA ARG A 71 100.16 47.26 7.88
C ARG A 71 101.23 47.92 7.00
N ILE A 72 101.84 47.15 6.09
CA ILE A 72 102.88 47.66 5.17
C ILE A 72 102.23 48.30 3.94
N ALA A 73 101.16 47.68 3.40
CA ALA A 73 100.38 48.23 2.28
C ALA A 73 99.63 49.54 2.60
N ALA A 74 99.46 49.91 3.87
CA ALA A 74 98.76 51.11 4.31
C ALA A 74 99.69 52.32 4.61
N LYS A 75 101.00 52.23 4.31
CA LYS A 75 101.98 53.28 4.61
C LYS A 75 102.70 53.88 3.40
N THR A 76 102.40 53.45 2.19
CA THR A 76 102.83 54.13 0.95
C THR A 76 101.73 55.08 0.50
N GLY A 77 101.87 56.36 0.87
CA GLY A 77 100.92 57.42 0.54
C GLY A 77 100.97 57.89 -0.91
N SER A 78 99.90 58.58 -1.28
CA SER A 78 99.65 59.21 -2.58
C SER A 78 100.72 60.17 -3.10
N VAL A 79 101.03 60.08 -4.40
CA VAL A 79 101.33 61.20 -5.31
C VAL A 79 100.68 60.80 -6.65
N ALA A 80 99.48 61.27 -7.00
CA ALA A 80 99.09 62.61 -7.46
C ALA A 80 99.52 62.91 -8.91
N ASN A 81 98.50 63.18 -9.75
CA ASN A 81 98.54 63.79 -11.09
C ASN A 81 99.09 62.96 -12.27
N ASP A 82 98.19 62.31 -13.03
CA ASP A 82 98.25 62.30 -14.50
C ASP A 82 96.84 62.13 -15.11
N ASP A 83 96.16 63.24 -15.40
CA ASP A 83 94.87 63.26 -16.10
C ASP A 83 95.09 63.10 -17.62
N ARG A 84 95.27 61.85 -18.08
CA ARG A 84 95.27 61.50 -19.51
C ARG A 84 94.29 60.38 -19.83
N HIS A 85 93.22 60.74 -20.53
CA HIS A 85 92.12 59.86 -20.92
C HIS A 85 92.58 58.58 -21.64
N SER A 86 92.24 57.41 -21.07
CA SER A 86 92.40 56.09 -21.71
C SER A 86 91.02 55.49 -22.06
N PRO A 87 90.80 54.97 -23.29
CA PRO A 87 89.46 54.88 -23.90
C PRO A 87 88.70 53.56 -23.61
N SER A 88 88.67 53.12 -22.35
CA SER A 88 88.18 51.77 -21.97
C SER A 88 86.66 51.60 -21.81
N ARG A 89 85.84 52.62 -22.09
CA ARG A 89 84.36 52.54 -21.97
C ARG A 89 83.59 52.16 -23.25
N VAL A 90 84.26 52.07 -24.40
CA VAL A 90 83.59 51.86 -25.71
C VAL A 90 83.06 50.43 -25.91
N LEU A 91 83.59 49.43 -25.18
CA LEU A 91 83.27 48.01 -25.41
C LEU A 91 81.98 47.50 -24.74
N TYR A 92 81.28 48.30 -23.91
CA TYR A 92 80.07 47.83 -23.21
C TYR A 92 78.76 48.01 -24.01
N GLY A 93 78.80 48.69 -25.17
CA GLY A 93 77.61 48.99 -25.98
C GLY A 93 77.13 47.87 -26.91
N LEU A 94 77.97 46.88 -27.22
CA LEU A 94 77.78 45.95 -28.35
C LEU A 94 76.95 44.67 -28.03
N ASN A 95 76.32 44.57 -26.86
CA ASN A 95 75.70 43.32 -26.40
C ASN A 95 74.30 43.47 -25.76
N ALA A 96 73.59 44.56 -26.05
CA ALA A 96 72.22 44.79 -25.59
C ALA A 96 71.21 43.88 -26.33
N LYS A 97 70.62 42.92 -25.62
CA LYS A 97 69.60 42.01 -26.17
C LYS A 97 68.19 42.66 -26.14
N PRO A 98 67.33 42.44 -27.15
CA PRO A 98 65.97 42.98 -27.16
C PRO A 98 65.12 42.42 -26.01
N SER A 99 64.20 43.24 -25.49
CA SER A 99 63.34 42.85 -24.38
C SER A 99 62.30 41.81 -24.78
N LYS A 100 62.13 40.79 -23.93
CA LYS A 100 61.06 39.78 -24.09
C LYS A 100 59.69 40.24 -23.57
N ALA A 101 59.60 41.44 -22.97
CA ALA A 101 58.38 41.95 -22.33
C ALA A 101 57.13 41.97 -23.25
N PRO A 102 57.18 42.34 -24.54
CA PRO A 102 55.98 42.36 -25.39
C PRO A 102 55.30 41.00 -25.54
N ILE A 103 56.08 39.91 -25.53
CA ILE A 103 55.56 38.54 -25.67
C ILE A 103 54.86 38.11 -24.37
N TRP A 104 55.43 38.43 -23.21
CA TRP A 104 54.82 38.16 -21.91
C TRP A 104 53.50 38.92 -21.70
N ILE A 105 53.44 40.17 -22.15
CA ILE A 105 52.22 40.99 -22.11
C ILE A 105 51.13 40.36 -23.01
N ALA A 106 51.48 39.90 -24.21
CA ALA A 106 50.54 39.19 -25.09
C ALA A 106 50.04 37.87 -24.51
N THR A 107 50.89 37.07 -23.83
CA THR A 107 50.42 35.84 -23.16
C THR A 107 49.38 36.13 -22.08
N VAL A 108 49.61 37.14 -21.23
CA VAL A 108 48.66 37.50 -20.15
C VAL A 108 47.34 38.03 -20.73
N LEU A 109 47.40 38.89 -21.75
CA LEU A 109 46.20 39.40 -22.45
C LEU A 109 45.40 38.27 -23.13
N SER A 110 46.07 37.29 -23.73
CA SER A 110 45.39 36.17 -24.38
C SER A 110 44.64 35.28 -23.38
N ILE A 111 45.25 34.95 -22.22
CA ILE A 111 44.61 34.18 -21.15
C ILE A 111 43.38 34.92 -20.60
N PHE A 112 43.51 36.23 -20.35
CA PHE A 112 42.42 37.05 -19.85
C PHE A 112 41.25 37.16 -20.84
N TRP A 113 41.54 37.27 -22.14
CA TRP A 113 40.52 37.30 -23.19
C TRP A 113 39.75 35.98 -23.33
N VAL A 114 40.47 34.85 -23.29
CA VAL A 114 39.86 33.50 -23.32
C VAL A 114 38.96 33.29 -22.08
N ALA A 115 39.39 33.75 -20.90
CA ALA A 115 38.57 33.66 -19.69
C ALA A 115 37.25 34.46 -19.81
N ILE A 116 37.31 35.71 -20.28
CA ILE A 116 36.12 36.56 -20.47
C ILE A 116 35.16 35.95 -21.50
N THR A 117 35.68 35.53 -22.65
CA THR A 117 34.85 34.97 -23.74
C THR A 117 34.24 33.61 -23.38
N SER A 118 34.94 32.78 -22.60
CA SER A 118 34.41 31.51 -22.07
C SER A 118 33.22 31.72 -21.11
N ILE A 119 33.31 32.71 -20.21
CA ILE A 119 32.22 33.08 -19.27
C ILE A 119 31.01 33.65 -20.02
N ALA A 120 31.23 34.40 -21.10
CA ALA A 120 30.13 34.88 -21.95
C ALA A 120 29.45 33.72 -22.70
N ALA A 121 30.22 32.79 -23.26
CA ALA A 121 29.72 31.66 -24.03
C ALA A 121 28.90 30.65 -23.18
N SER A 122 29.28 30.42 -21.91
CA SER A 122 28.56 29.48 -21.04
C SER A 122 27.08 29.83 -20.86
N ASN A 123 26.72 31.11 -20.91
CA ASN A 123 25.33 31.58 -20.73
C ASN A 123 24.46 31.33 -21.97
N GLY A 124 25.03 31.34 -23.18
CA GLY A 124 24.30 31.03 -24.41
C GLY A 124 24.12 29.53 -24.62
N ILE A 125 25.17 28.75 -24.31
CA ILE A 125 25.15 27.28 -24.45
C ILE A 125 24.21 26.66 -23.40
N SER A 126 24.14 27.21 -22.18
CA SER A 126 23.23 26.70 -21.15
C SER A 126 21.76 26.79 -21.55
N ASP A 127 21.35 27.88 -22.21
CA ASP A 127 19.95 28.09 -22.63
C ASP A 127 19.53 27.05 -23.69
N GLN A 128 20.39 26.82 -24.70
CA GLN A 128 20.18 25.79 -25.73
C GLN A 128 20.11 24.38 -25.14
N VAL A 129 20.92 24.08 -24.11
CA VAL A 129 20.88 22.79 -23.40
C VAL A 129 19.60 22.65 -22.57
N THR A 130 19.14 23.70 -21.88
CA THR A 130 17.87 23.65 -21.12
C THR A 130 16.64 23.54 -22.01
N GLN A 131 16.72 23.98 -23.28
CA GLN A 131 15.68 23.79 -24.28
C GLN A 131 15.72 22.40 -24.97
N GLY A 132 16.63 21.51 -24.53
CA GLY A 132 16.70 20.12 -24.98
C GLY A 132 17.42 19.89 -26.31
N ALA A 133 18.24 20.84 -26.78
CA ALA A 133 19.00 20.68 -28.00
C ALA A 133 20.06 19.57 -27.89
N SER A 134 20.21 18.75 -28.94
CA SER A 134 21.23 17.70 -28.96
C SER A 134 22.63 18.27 -29.16
N VAL A 135 23.66 17.59 -28.62
CA VAL A 135 25.07 17.98 -28.74
C VAL A 135 25.49 18.19 -30.22
N ILE A 136 25.02 17.34 -31.14
CA ILE A 136 25.31 17.45 -32.57
C ILE A 136 24.67 18.73 -33.16
N THR A 137 23.46 19.08 -32.72
CA THR A 137 22.77 20.32 -33.13
C THR A 137 23.51 21.57 -32.63
N ILE A 138 24.05 21.52 -31.40
CA ILE A 138 24.81 22.64 -30.82
C ILE A 138 26.14 22.83 -31.57
N LEU A 139 26.92 21.77 -31.84
CA LEU A 139 28.15 21.89 -32.63
C LEU A 139 27.91 22.31 -34.09
N GLY A 140 26.75 21.97 -34.67
CA GLY A 140 26.32 22.42 -35.98
C GLY A 140 25.74 23.84 -36.02
N SER A 141 25.61 24.52 -34.88
CA SER A 141 25.01 25.85 -34.80
C SER A 141 25.97 26.95 -35.27
N LEU A 142 25.40 28.01 -35.86
CA LEU A 142 26.14 29.22 -36.24
C LEU A 142 26.70 29.96 -35.01
N ASP A 143 26.05 29.82 -33.85
CA ASP A 143 26.48 30.38 -32.57
C ASP A 143 27.75 29.70 -32.05
N PHE A 144 27.88 28.38 -32.21
CA PHE A 144 29.09 27.66 -31.85
C PHE A 144 30.28 28.02 -32.77
N ALA A 145 30.02 28.19 -34.07
CA ALA A 145 31.04 28.65 -35.01
C ALA A 145 31.52 30.09 -34.72
N SER A 146 30.58 31.00 -34.40
CA SER A 146 30.90 32.41 -34.12
C SER A 146 31.59 32.62 -32.77
N THR A 147 31.27 31.82 -31.75
CA THR A 147 31.98 31.84 -30.46
C THR A 147 33.44 31.39 -30.62
N ILE A 148 33.72 30.30 -31.35
CA ILE A 148 35.11 29.89 -31.65
C ILE A 148 35.89 30.99 -32.39
N ALA A 149 35.29 31.62 -33.39
CA ALA A 149 35.92 32.73 -34.13
C ALA A 149 36.24 33.93 -33.22
N THR A 150 35.33 34.28 -32.30
CA THR A 150 35.47 35.39 -31.34
C THR A 150 36.56 35.13 -30.29
N VAL A 151 36.78 33.87 -29.92
CA VAL A 151 37.87 33.46 -29.01
C VAL A 151 39.23 33.52 -29.71
N LEU A 152 39.36 32.96 -30.91
CA LEU A 152 40.65 32.77 -31.58
C LEU A 152 41.21 34.04 -32.24
N LEU A 153 40.37 34.86 -32.88
CA LEU A 153 40.83 35.98 -33.72
C LEU A 153 41.60 37.06 -32.92
N PRO A 154 41.17 37.48 -31.71
CA PRO A 154 41.91 38.46 -30.91
C PRO A 154 43.22 37.90 -30.32
N VAL A 155 43.25 36.61 -29.97
CA VAL A 155 44.45 35.94 -29.46
C VAL A 155 45.58 35.99 -30.49
N LEU A 156 45.29 35.68 -31.76
CA LEU A 156 46.25 35.82 -32.85
C LEU A 156 46.70 37.28 -33.05
N GLY A 157 45.78 38.25 -32.90
CA GLY A 157 46.08 39.68 -32.97
C GLY A 157 47.10 40.14 -31.94
N PHE A 158 46.96 39.74 -30.67
CA PHE A 158 47.90 40.12 -29.61
C PHE A 158 49.33 39.62 -29.88
N PHE A 159 49.48 38.39 -30.37
CA PHE A 159 50.79 37.84 -30.72
C PHE A 159 51.40 38.50 -31.97
N ALA A 160 50.60 38.85 -32.98
CA ALA A 160 51.08 39.58 -34.16
C ALA A 160 51.69 40.95 -33.77
N ILE A 161 51.01 41.70 -32.89
CA ILE A 161 51.49 43.00 -32.39
C ILE A 161 52.79 42.83 -31.59
N ALA A 162 52.88 41.81 -30.72
CA ALA A 162 54.08 41.55 -29.92
C ALA A 162 55.33 41.24 -30.77
N ILE A 163 55.17 40.51 -31.88
CA ILE A 163 56.25 40.20 -32.82
C ILE A 163 56.75 41.47 -33.53
N LEU A 164 55.83 42.33 -33.99
CA LEU A 164 56.18 43.61 -34.62
C LEU A 164 56.90 44.55 -33.65
N ALA A 165 56.40 44.67 -32.41
CA ALA A 165 57.00 45.51 -31.37
C ALA A 165 58.44 45.09 -31.04
N ARG A 166 58.72 43.78 -30.98
CA ARG A 166 60.08 43.26 -30.76
C ARG A 166 61.00 43.59 -31.94
N ARG A 167 60.54 43.38 -33.18
CA ARG A 167 61.36 43.63 -34.39
C ARG A 167 61.71 45.11 -34.59
N ALA A 168 60.87 46.03 -34.11
CA ALA A 168 61.17 47.47 -34.10
C ALA A 168 62.27 47.85 -33.10
N GLN A 169 62.40 47.13 -31.98
CA GLN A 169 63.47 47.38 -30.99
C GLN A 169 64.85 46.98 -31.53
N ASP A 170 64.94 45.87 -32.28
CA ASP A 170 66.20 45.41 -32.89
C ASP A 170 66.79 46.43 -33.87
N LEU A 171 65.96 47.07 -34.70
CA LEU A 171 66.40 48.10 -35.65
C LEU A 171 66.90 49.39 -34.98
N ARG A 172 66.40 49.71 -33.78
CA ARG A 172 66.81 50.91 -33.04
C ARG A 172 68.21 50.78 -32.44
N ILE A 173 68.64 49.57 -32.10
CA ILE A 173 69.97 49.30 -31.52
C ILE A 173 71.04 49.34 -32.62
N ALA A 174 70.73 48.88 -33.84
CA ALA A 174 71.66 48.88 -34.97
C ALA A 174 72.02 50.28 -35.53
N ALA A 175 71.19 51.29 -35.29
CA ALA A 175 71.40 52.63 -35.85
C ALA A 175 72.44 53.49 -35.09
N ALA A 176 72.85 53.09 -33.88
CA ALA A 176 73.67 53.92 -33.00
C ALA A 176 75.20 53.80 -33.22
N SER A 177 75.66 52.86 -34.05
CA SER A 177 77.08 52.46 -34.11
C SER A 177 77.87 52.96 -35.35
N MET A 178 77.38 53.99 -36.06
CA MET A 178 78.03 54.47 -37.31
C MET A 178 78.57 55.93 -37.27
N THR A 179 78.41 56.67 -36.18
CA THR A 179 78.79 58.10 -36.11
C THR A 179 80.16 58.40 -35.49
N GLU A 180 80.81 57.44 -34.82
CA GLU A 180 82.03 57.70 -34.03
C GLU A 180 83.36 57.46 -34.79
N ALA A 181 83.31 56.80 -35.96
CA ALA A 181 84.50 56.44 -36.73
C ALA A 181 85.11 57.56 -37.62
N ALA A 182 84.59 58.79 -37.55
CA ALA A 182 84.83 59.81 -38.58
C ALA A 182 85.79 60.97 -38.21
N VAL A 183 86.33 61.05 -36.98
CA VAL A 183 86.77 62.35 -36.40
C VAL A 183 88.21 62.39 -35.81
N ARG A 184 89.14 61.44 -36.08
CA ARG A 184 90.52 61.55 -35.53
C ARG A 184 91.67 61.27 -36.50
N LEU A 185 92.00 62.29 -37.29
CA LEU A 185 93.35 62.48 -37.87
C LEU A 185 93.66 63.98 -38.06
N ALA A 186 94.35 64.64 -37.10
CA ALA A 186 94.89 66.01 -37.26
C ALA A 186 95.91 66.42 -36.16
N GLU A 187 97.14 66.76 -36.62
CA GLU A 187 98.03 67.85 -36.17
C GLU A 187 99.07 67.72 -35.00
N PRO A 188 100.19 68.52 -35.03
CA PRO A 188 101.53 68.11 -34.55
C PRO A 188 102.33 69.17 -33.71
N GLU A 189 103.67 69.02 -33.60
CA GLU A 189 104.62 69.85 -32.82
C GLU A 189 105.41 70.93 -33.60
N THR A 190 106.01 71.88 -32.84
CA THR A 190 107.11 72.83 -33.20
C THR A 190 107.96 73.11 -31.93
N THR A 191 109.17 73.71 -31.89
CA THR A 191 110.01 74.44 -32.87
C THR A 191 111.53 74.37 -32.52
N ALA A 192 112.38 74.84 -33.44
CA ALA A 192 113.78 75.29 -33.33
C ALA A 192 114.08 76.28 -32.16
N ALA A 193 115.31 76.50 -31.64
CA ALA A 193 116.68 76.59 -32.17
C ALA A 193 117.06 77.92 -32.89
N ASP A 194 118.00 78.68 -32.30
CA ASP A 194 118.98 79.57 -32.98
C ASP A 194 120.04 80.01 -31.92
N LYS A 195 121.35 79.77 -32.08
CA LYS A 195 122.38 80.42 -32.95
C LYS A 195 122.72 81.87 -32.55
N VAL A 196 123.91 82.42 -32.76
CA VAL A 196 125.30 82.02 -33.08
C VAL A 196 126.09 83.32 -32.84
N ALA A 197 127.19 83.33 -32.07
CA ALA A 197 128.07 84.52 -31.97
C ALA A 197 129.54 84.28 -31.53
N THR A 198 129.96 83.06 -31.13
CA THR A 198 131.33 82.81 -30.61
C THR A 198 132.00 81.57 -31.25
N VAL A 199 131.69 81.34 -32.52
CA VAL A 199 132.07 80.14 -33.31
C VAL A 199 133.59 79.96 -33.48
N GLY A 200 134.42 80.99 -33.28
CA GLY A 200 135.86 80.94 -33.54
C GLY A 200 136.70 80.06 -32.59
N GLN A 201 136.31 79.88 -31.33
CA GLN A 201 137.07 79.10 -30.33
C GLN A 201 136.36 77.84 -29.84
N ALA A 202 135.02 77.76 -30.00
CA ALA A 202 134.23 76.60 -29.56
C ALA A 202 134.59 75.32 -30.34
N VAL A 203 134.80 75.41 -31.66
CA VAL A 203 135.01 74.26 -32.57
C VAL A 203 136.08 73.27 -32.08
N ARG A 204 137.13 73.74 -31.39
CA ARG A 204 138.21 72.87 -30.90
C ARG A 204 137.91 72.21 -29.55
N ARG A 205 136.92 72.70 -28.79
CA ARG A 205 136.41 72.09 -27.56
C ARG A 205 135.18 71.21 -27.83
N GLU A 206 134.38 71.57 -28.83
CA GLU A 206 133.18 70.83 -29.25
C GLU A 206 133.49 69.42 -29.74
N VAL A 207 134.60 69.19 -30.44
CA VAL A 207 134.98 67.85 -30.94
C VAL A 207 135.27 66.89 -29.79
N THR A 208 135.86 67.36 -28.69
CA THR A 208 136.08 66.53 -27.48
C THR A 208 134.78 66.31 -26.70
N ALA A 209 133.89 67.31 -26.66
CA ALA A 209 132.58 67.20 -26.01
C ALA A 209 131.57 66.34 -26.80
N LEU A 210 131.66 66.29 -28.13
CA LEU A 210 130.84 65.42 -28.98
C LEU A 210 131.16 63.94 -28.78
N ALA A 211 132.42 63.58 -28.49
CA ALA A 211 132.79 62.21 -28.12
C ALA A 211 132.11 61.80 -26.80
N ASP A 212 132.27 62.62 -25.74
CA ASP A 212 131.70 62.36 -24.40
C ASP A 212 130.15 62.38 -24.42
N GLY A 213 129.55 63.26 -25.22
CA GLY A 213 128.10 63.36 -25.42
C GLY A 213 127.50 62.17 -26.18
N LEU A 214 128.21 61.64 -27.20
CA LEU A 214 127.81 60.44 -27.92
C LEU A 214 127.82 59.22 -27.00
N GLU A 215 128.87 59.06 -26.20
CA GLU A 215 129.05 57.93 -25.27
C GLU A 215 127.97 57.93 -24.17
N ARG A 216 127.57 59.11 -23.69
CA ARG A 216 126.50 59.26 -22.70
C ARG A 216 125.09 59.08 -23.28
N ALA A 217 124.88 59.42 -24.56
CA ALA A 217 123.64 59.11 -25.27
C ALA A 217 123.52 57.60 -25.55
N LEU A 218 124.62 56.93 -25.92
CA LEU A 218 124.72 55.47 -26.06
C LEU A 218 124.42 54.75 -24.74
N SER A 219 124.95 55.24 -23.61
CA SER A 219 124.63 54.70 -22.28
C SER A 219 123.14 54.80 -21.94
N ARG A 220 122.49 55.94 -22.21
CA ARG A 220 121.04 56.09 -21.99
C ARG A 220 120.19 55.26 -22.95
N ALA A 221 120.59 55.16 -24.22
CA ALA A 221 119.93 54.28 -25.18
C ALA A 221 120.03 52.82 -24.73
N GLY A 222 121.19 52.39 -24.23
CA GLY A 222 121.39 51.06 -23.65
C GLY A 222 120.57 50.81 -22.37
N GLU A 223 120.44 51.78 -21.46
CA GLU A 223 119.54 51.67 -20.30
C GLU A 223 118.07 51.51 -20.72
N LEU A 224 117.63 52.25 -21.73
CA LEU A 224 116.25 52.20 -22.24
C LEU A 224 115.98 50.93 -23.05
N GLU A 225 116.97 50.44 -23.81
CA GLU A 225 116.94 49.14 -24.47
C GLU A 225 116.83 48.01 -23.45
N VAL A 226 117.65 48.01 -22.39
CA VAL A 226 117.56 47.05 -21.28
C VAL A 226 116.22 47.13 -20.54
N MET A 227 115.65 48.33 -20.36
CA MET A 227 114.33 48.50 -19.76
C MET A 227 113.21 47.94 -20.65
N ILE A 228 113.20 48.27 -21.94
CA ILE A 228 112.22 47.75 -22.90
C ILE A 228 112.37 46.23 -23.04
N HIS A 229 113.60 45.72 -23.08
CA HIS A 229 113.82 44.28 -23.17
C HIS A 229 113.32 43.55 -21.92
N ASN A 230 113.54 44.12 -20.72
CA ASN A 230 112.96 43.58 -19.48
C ASN A 230 111.43 43.66 -19.47
N GLU A 231 110.82 44.78 -19.88
CA GLU A 231 109.36 44.94 -19.90
C GLU A 231 108.70 44.02 -20.93
N VAL A 232 109.31 43.88 -22.12
CA VAL A 232 108.90 42.89 -23.13
C VAL A 232 109.07 41.46 -22.59
N THR A 233 110.14 41.16 -21.86
CA THR A 233 110.34 39.84 -21.23
C THR A 233 109.29 39.55 -20.14
N VAL A 234 108.90 40.55 -19.35
CA VAL A 234 107.81 40.43 -18.36
C VAL A 234 106.45 40.28 -19.06
N LEU A 235 106.24 41.02 -20.14
CA LEU A 235 105.01 40.96 -20.93
C LEU A 235 104.87 39.59 -21.65
N ASP A 236 105.93 39.11 -22.28
CA ASP A 236 105.97 37.79 -22.95
C ASP A 236 105.81 36.66 -21.93
N LYS A 237 106.45 36.78 -20.75
CA LYS A 237 106.21 35.85 -19.64
C LYS A 237 104.75 35.87 -19.16
N THR A 238 104.14 37.03 -18.98
CA THR A 238 102.74 37.12 -18.51
C THR A 238 101.72 36.73 -19.59
N TYR A 239 102.02 36.92 -20.87
CA TYR A 239 101.24 36.34 -21.96
C TYR A 239 101.39 34.82 -22.02
N SER A 240 102.60 34.28 -21.87
CA SER A 240 102.86 32.84 -21.80
C SER A 240 102.16 32.19 -20.59
N GLU A 241 102.19 32.82 -19.42
CA GLU A 241 101.44 32.39 -18.23
C GLU A 241 99.92 32.48 -18.43
N ASN A 242 99.41 33.53 -19.09
CA ASN A 242 97.98 33.67 -19.39
C ASN A 242 97.53 32.69 -20.49
N GLU A 243 98.34 32.41 -21.51
CA GLU A 243 98.06 31.38 -22.51
C GLU A 243 98.04 30.00 -21.86
N SER A 244 99.03 29.68 -21.02
CA SER A 244 99.06 28.44 -20.24
C SER A 244 97.81 28.31 -19.35
N ARG A 245 97.39 29.39 -18.68
CA ARG A 245 96.16 29.41 -17.88
C ARG A 245 94.89 29.25 -18.73
N MET A 246 94.80 29.92 -19.89
CA MET A 246 93.66 29.75 -20.79
C MET A 246 93.60 28.35 -21.40
N ARG A 247 94.74 27.78 -21.83
CA ARG A 247 94.83 26.38 -22.26
C ARG A 247 94.38 25.44 -21.14
N GLY A 248 94.82 25.66 -19.90
CA GLY A 248 94.37 24.91 -18.73
C GLY A 248 92.85 25.01 -18.47
N LEU A 249 92.28 26.21 -18.54
CA LEU A 249 90.83 26.42 -18.40
C LEU A 249 90.03 25.83 -19.56
N ILE A 250 90.54 25.87 -20.79
CA ILE A 250 89.91 25.22 -21.96
C ILE A 250 89.98 23.69 -21.82
N GLN A 251 91.10 23.14 -21.33
CA GLN A 251 91.24 21.71 -21.03
C GLN A 251 90.25 21.27 -19.94
N GLU A 252 90.11 22.05 -18.87
CA GLU A 252 89.15 21.81 -17.79
C GLU A 252 87.70 21.93 -18.28
N LEU A 253 87.36 22.95 -19.06
CA LEU A 253 86.03 23.09 -19.66
C LEU A 253 85.72 21.98 -20.66
N ALA A 254 86.71 21.51 -21.42
CA ALA A 254 86.56 20.34 -22.30
C ALA A 254 86.30 19.07 -21.48
N SER A 255 87.06 18.84 -20.41
CA SER A 255 86.88 17.73 -19.46
C SER A 255 85.50 17.75 -18.78
N GLN A 256 85.06 18.92 -18.32
CA GLN A 256 83.74 19.12 -17.74
C GLN A 256 82.63 18.90 -18.78
N ARG A 257 82.80 19.39 -20.01
CA ARG A 257 81.84 19.15 -21.10
C ARG A 257 81.73 17.65 -21.41
N ASP A 258 82.86 16.94 -21.51
CA ASP A 258 82.87 15.50 -21.78
C ASP A 258 82.24 14.70 -20.64
N SER A 259 82.49 15.10 -19.40
CA SER A 259 81.85 14.54 -18.20
C SER A 259 80.34 14.78 -18.19
N VAL A 260 79.87 15.97 -18.57
CA VAL A 260 78.44 16.30 -18.68
C VAL A 260 77.78 15.55 -19.83
N ILE A 261 78.44 15.40 -20.99
CA ILE A 261 77.94 14.60 -22.11
C ILE A 261 77.84 13.13 -21.68
N THR A 262 78.89 12.57 -21.09
CA THR A 262 78.90 11.19 -20.58
C THR A 262 77.83 10.96 -19.51
N ASN A 263 77.60 11.92 -18.62
CA ASN A 263 76.55 11.84 -17.62
C ASN A 263 75.14 11.96 -18.23
N SER A 264 74.96 12.83 -19.23
CA SER A 264 73.70 12.97 -19.96
C SER A 264 73.37 11.70 -20.75
N GLU A 265 74.37 11.06 -21.35
CA GLU A 265 74.20 9.79 -22.05
C GLU A 265 73.88 8.66 -21.07
N ARG A 266 74.56 8.57 -19.92
CA ARG A 266 74.17 7.62 -18.84
C ARG A 266 72.75 7.82 -18.33
N VAL A 267 72.31 9.07 -18.16
CA VAL A 267 70.94 9.38 -17.75
C VAL A 267 69.95 9.01 -18.85
N ARG A 268 70.28 9.26 -20.13
CA ARG A 268 69.48 8.85 -21.29
C ARG A 268 69.35 7.33 -21.38
N GLU A 269 70.45 6.60 -21.22
CA GLU A 269 70.51 5.14 -21.18
C GLU A 269 69.60 4.60 -20.05
N ALA A 270 69.79 5.07 -18.81
CA ALA A 270 69.02 4.64 -17.66
C ALA A 270 67.52 4.98 -17.74
N ILE A 271 67.16 6.13 -18.35
CA ILE A 271 65.76 6.48 -18.63
C ILE A 271 65.18 5.56 -19.72
N SER A 272 65.95 5.24 -20.77
CA SER A 272 65.51 4.34 -21.84
C SER A 272 65.32 2.91 -21.33
N GLU A 273 66.23 2.42 -20.50
CA GLU A 273 66.16 1.12 -19.83
C GLU A 273 64.95 1.06 -18.87
N SER A 274 64.81 2.06 -17.99
CA SER A 274 63.68 2.18 -17.05
C SER A 274 62.32 2.29 -17.76
N HIS A 275 62.24 3.07 -18.85
CA HIS A 275 61.02 3.16 -19.66
C HIS A 275 60.71 1.83 -20.37
N SER A 276 61.72 1.13 -20.88
CA SER A 276 61.52 -0.19 -21.49
C SER A 276 61.05 -1.23 -20.46
N GLY A 277 61.64 -1.20 -19.26
CA GLY A 277 61.21 -2.03 -18.13
C GLY A 277 59.77 -1.73 -17.69
N LEU A 278 59.42 -0.46 -17.52
CA LEU A 278 58.06 -0.05 -17.15
C LEU A 278 57.01 -0.44 -18.19
N VAL A 279 57.32 -0.29 -19.49
CA VAL A 279 56.39 -0.72 -20.56
C VAL A 279 56.20 -2.24 -20.53
N PHE A 280 57.28 -3.01 -20.31
CA PHE A 280 57.20 -4.46 -20.17
C PHE A 280 56.39 -4.89 -18.93
N ASP A 281 56.64 -4.29 -17.77
CA ASP A 281 55.90 -4.56 -16.53
C ASP A 281 54.41 -4.23 -16.67
N LEU A 282 54.07 -3.11 -17.33
CA LEU A 282 52.69 -2.73 -17.59
C LEU A 282 51.98 -3.70 -18.55
N ASP A 283 52.65 -4.18 -19.60
CA ASP A 283 52.10 -5.19 -20.51
C ASP A 283 51.87 -6.54 -19.79
N MET A 284 52.86 -6.98 -19.00
CA MET A 284 52.74 -8.18 -18.15
C MET A 284 51.61 -8.07 -17.12
N ILE A 285 51.43 -6.90 -16.49
CA ILE A 285 50.32 -6.64 -15.56
C ILE A 285 48.98 -6.62 -16.32
N ALA A 286 48.90 -5.97 -17.48
CA ALA A 286 47.68 -5.91 -18.29
C ALA A 286 47.23 -7.30 -18.75
N GLN A 287 48.15 -8.12 -19.27
CA GLN A 287 47.89 -9.51 -19.67
C GLN A 287 47.45 -10.37 -18.48
N ARG A 288 48.09 -10.22 -17.32
CA ARG A 288 47.72 -10.94 -16.09
C ARG A 288 46.33 -10.52 -15.57
N ILE A 289 46.00 -9.23 -15.63
CA ILE A 289 44.65 -8.73 -15.29
C ILE A 289 43.62 -9.28 -16.26
N ALA A 290 43.88 -9.21 -17.57
CA ALA A 290 42.98 -9.75 -18.60
C ALA A 290 42.69 -11.25 -18.38
N GLY A 291 43.74 -12.06 -18.20
CA GLY A 291 43.58 -13.49 -17.92
C GLY A 291 42.82 -13.78 -16.61
N THR A 292 43.08 -13.01 -15.54
CA THR A 292 42.35 -13.17 -14.27
C THR A 292 40.87 -12.78 -14.41
N ILE A 293 40.54 -11.78 -15.24
CA ILE A 293 39.16 -11.38 -15.53
C ILE A 293 38.46 -12.42 -16.40
N GLU A 294 39.13 -12.97 -17.40
CA GLU A 294 38.59 -14.03 -18.27
C GLU A 294 38.31 -15.32 -17.46
N GLU A 295 39.27 -15.77 -16.64
CA GLU A 295 39.14 -16.93 -15.75
C GLU A 295 37.96 -16.75 -14.79
N ARG A 296 37.95 -15.66 -14.00
CA ARG A 296 36.87 -15.41 -13.03
C ARG A 296 35.52 -15.13 -13.68
N GLY A 297 35.51 -14.52 -14.87
CA GLY A 297 34.30 -14.32 -15.67
C GLY A 297 33.71 -15.64 -16.15
N GLY A 298 34.57 -16.59 -16.57
CA GLY A 298 34.20 -17.95 -16.90
C GLY A 298 33.67 -18.74 -15.69
N GLU A 299 34.35 -18.67 -14.54
CA GLU A 299 33.91 -19.29 -13.29
C GLU A 299 32.56 -18.74 -12.81
N LEU A 300 32.38 -17.41 -12.84
CA LEU A 300 31.12 -16.76 -12.47
C LEU A 300 29.98 -17.17 -13.40
N THR A 301 30.22 -17.19 -14.71
CA THR A 301 29.23 -17.64 -15.70
C THR A 301 28.87 -19.11 -15.51
N SER A 302 29.86 -19.97 -15.22
CA SER A 302 29.66 -21.40 -14.96
C SER A 302 28.85 -21.65 -13.68
N SER A 303 29.18 -20.96 -12.59
CA SER A 303 28.45 -21.06 -11.32
C SER A 303 27.03 -20.50 -11.42
N MET A 304 26.82 -19.39 -12.12
CA MET A 304 25.49 -18.83 -12.40
C MET A 304 24.63 -19.76 -13.25
N ASN A 305 25.20 -20.40 -14.28
CA ASN A 305 24.50 -21.41 -15.09
C ASN A 305 24.12 -22.65 -14.27
N LYS A 306 25.00 -23.14 -13.39
CA LYS A 306 24.70 -24.24 -12.46
C LYS A 306 23.56 -23.88 -11.51
N ALA A 307 23.65 -22.73 -10.84
CA ALA A 307 22.61 -22.24 -9.92
C ALA A 307 21.26 -22.04 -10.63
N SER A 308 21.27 -21.54 -11.88
CA SER A 308 20.06 -21.41 -12.71
C SER A 308 19.43 -22.77 -13.03
N SER A 309 20.24 -23.76 -13.40
CA SER A 309 19.77 -25.14 -13.67
C SER A 309 19.23 -25.83 -12.41
N GLU A 310 19.90 -25.65 -11.26
CA GLU A 310 19.43 -26.16 -9.97
C GLU A 310 18.11 -25.50 -9.53
N LEU A 311 17.98 -24.18 -9.71
CA LEU A 311 16.73 -23.46 -9.47
C LEU A 311 15.60 -23.93 -10.39
N GLN A 312 15.86 -24.11 -11.69
CA GLN A 312 14.87 -24.63 -12.63
C GLN A 312 14.40 -26.03 -12.24
N ARG A 313 15.33 -26.93 -11.87
CA ARG A 313 14.99 -28.28 -11.39
C ARG A 313 14.17 -28.24 -10.10
N ALA A 314 14.61 -27.49 -9.10
CA ALA A 314 13.91 -27.36 -7.83
C ALA A 314 12.51 -26.75 -7.99
N PHE A 315 12.36 -25.76 -8.89
CA PHE A 315 11.07 -25.16 -9.19
C PHE A 315 10.15 -26.13 -9.95
N GLY A 316 10.70 -26.92 -10.89
CA GLY A 316 9.98 -27.99 -11.58
C GLY A 316 9.44 -29.04 -10.61
N GLU A 317 10.31 -29.60 -9.76
CA GLU A 317 9.95 -30.58 -8.73
C GLU A 317 8.89 -30.04 -7.74
N LYS A 318 9.01 -28.77 -7.33
CA LYS A 318 8.01 -28.13 -6.47
C LYS A 318 6.69 -27.85 -7.19
N SER A 319 6.73 -27.48 -8.47
CA SER A 319 5.52 -27.27 -9.29
C SER A 319 4.76 -28.58 -9.49
N GLU A 320 5.45 -29.66 -9.84
CA GLU A 320 4.86 -30.99 -10.00
C GLU A 320 4.28 -31.53 -8.69
N SER A 321 5.04 -31.40 -7.59
CA SER A 321 4.56 -31.75 -6.24
C SER A 321 3.33 -30.93 -5.82
N PHE A 322 3.27 -29.65 -6.17
CA PHE A 322 2.12 -28.78 -5.90
C PHE A 322 0.89 -29.18 -6.73
N ILE A 323 1.07 -29.45 -8.03
CA ILE A 323 0.00 -29.93 -8.92
C ILE A 323 -0.57 -31.24 -8.38
N SER A 324 0.29 -32.21 -8.02
CA SER A 324 -0.15 -33.48 -7.43
C SER A 324 -0.88 -33.29 -6.10
N LEU A 325 -0.43 -32.38 -5.23
CA LEU A 325 -1.12 -32.09 -3.97
C LEU A 325 -2.51 -31.48 -4.20
N VAL A 326 -2.65 -30.57 -5.18
CA VAL A 326 -3.94 -29.96 -5.54
C VAL A 326 -4.89 -30.98 -6.16
N ASP A 327 -4.39 -31.84 -7.04
CA ASP A 327 -5.19 -32.88 -7.70
C ASP A 327 -5.73 -33.89 -6.68
N ASN A 328 -4.85 -34.49 -5.86
CA ASN A 328 -5.24 -35.37 -4.75
C ASN A 328 -6.28 -34.70 -3.83
N ARG A 329 -6.04 -33.45 -3.41
CA ARG A 329 -6.95 -32.75 -2.49
C ARG A 329 -8.29 -32.39 -3.13
N THR A 330 -8.33 -32.24 -4.46
CA THR A 330 -9.57 -32.05 -5.22
C THR A 330 -10.36 -33.36 -5.31
N THR A 331 -9.67 -34.48 -5.56
CA THR A 331 -10.28 -35.83 -5.54
C THR A 331 -10.84 -36.18 -4.16
N ASP A 332 -10.09 -35.93 -3.07
CA ASP A 332 -10.55 -36.11 -1.69
C ASP A 332 -11.82 -35.30 -1.41
N LEU A 333 -11.86 -34.04 -1.86
CA LEU A 333 -13.01 -33.16 -1.68
C LEU A 333 -14.23 -33.63 -2.48
N MET A 334 -14.05 -34.08 -3.72
CA MET A 334 -15.13 -34.66 -4.52
C MET A 334 -15.69 -35.93 -3.86
N SER A 335 -14.84 -36.82 -3.36
CA SER A 335 -15.25 -38.04 -2.64
C SER A 335 -16.02 -37.72 -1.35
N ALA A 336 -15.56 -36.72 -0.58
CA ALA A 336 -16.25 -36.27 0.63
C ALA A 336 -17.61 -35.60 0.35
N LEU A 337 -17.75 -34.89 -0.77
CA LEU A 337 -19.03 -34.35 -1.23
C LEU A 337 -19.99 -35.45 -1.67
N ASP A 338 -19.49 -36.48 -2.36
CA ASP A 338 -20.30 -37.61 -2.83
C ASP A 338 -20.82 -38.47 -1.67
N ASP A 339 -19.98 -38.79 -0.67
CA ASP A 339 -20.42 -39.43 0.60
C ASP A 339 -21.47 -38.56 1.32
N SER A 340 -21.23 -37.25 1.41
CA SER A 340 -22.17 -36.33 2.05
C SER A 340 -23.52 -36.28 1.32
N ALA A 341 -23.52 -36.31 -0.02
CA ALA A 341 -24.72 -36.35 -0.85
C ALA A 341 -25.46 -37.69 -0.70
N GLY A 342 -24.76 -38.82 -0.73
CA GLY A 342 -25.32 -40.15 -0.52
C GLY A 342 -25.97 -40.29 0.86
N ARG A 343 -25.28 -39.85 1.92
CA ARG A 343 -25.81 -39.85 3.30
C ARG A 343 -27.01 -38.92 3.47
N LEU A 344 -27.02 -37.77 2.80
CA LEU A 344 -28.18 -36.86 2.80
C LEU A 344 -29.37 -37.49 2.08
N ASN A 345 -29.15 -38.18 0.96
CA ASN A 345 -30.21 -38.88 0.23
C ASN A 345 -30.83 -40.01 1.08
N LEU A 346 -30.01 -40.86 1.71
CA LEU A 346 -30.47 -41.89 2.64
C LEU A 346 -31.26 -41.28 3.82
N THR A 347 -30.79 -40.17 4.39
CA THR A 347 -31.50 -39.47 5.48
C THR A 347 -32.85 -38.90 5.04
N LEU A 348 -32.97 -38.45 3.79
CA LEU A 348 -34.23 -37.99 3.22
C LEU A 348 -35.19 -39.14 2.93
N GLU A 349 -34.69 -40.28 2.46
CA GLU A 349 -35.46 -41.50 2.20
C GLU A 349 -36.03 -42.09 3.51
N ASP A 350 -35.20 -42.23 4.55
CA ASP A 350 -35.62 -42.66 5.90
C ASP A 350 -36.69 -41.72 6.48
N ARG A 351 -36.51 -40.40 6.34
CA ARG A 351 -37.50 -39.41 6.81
C ARG A 351 -38.80 -39.47 6.01
N THR A 352 -38.72 -39.68 4.69
CA THR A 352 -39.90 -39.78 3.83
C THR A 352 -40.70 -41.03 4.15
N SER A 353 -40.01 -42.17 4.32
CA SER A 353 -40.59 -43.43 4.79
C SER A 353 -41.28 -43.28 6.15
N SER A 354 -40.58 -42.69 7.13
CA SER A 354 -41.13 -42.40 8.47
C SER A 354 -42.37 -41.51 8.43
N ILE A 355 -42.38 -40.49 7.55
CA ILE A 355 -43.53 -39.61 7.34
C ILE A 355 -44.70 -40.39 6.71
N SER A 356 -44.45 -41.24 5.71
CA SER A 356 -45.50 -42.08 5.09
C SER A 356 -46.16 -43.00 6.12
N SER A 357 -45.36 -43.71 6.92
CA SER A 357 -45.87 -44.59 7.99
C SER A 357 -46.70 -43.82 9.02
N ALA A 358 -46.26 -42.63 9.43
CA ALA A 358 -47.02 -41.79 10.36
C ALA A 358 -48.34 -41.28 9.75
N PHE A 359 -48.38 -41.00 8.43
CA PHE A 359 -49.63 -40.65 7.74
C PHE A 359 -50.58 -41.84 7.62
N GLU A 360 -50.08 -43.04 7.34
CA GLU A 360 -50.89 -44.27 7.30
C GLU A 360 -51.50 -44.57 8.68
N GLU A 361 -50.71 -44.52 9.75
CA GLU A 361 -51.17 -44.72 11.14
C GLU A 361 -52.26 -43.70 11.52
N ARG A 362 -52.02 -42.40 11.28
CA ARG A 362 -53.01 -41.34 11.55
C ARG A 362 -54.27 -41.47 10.71
N THR A 363 -54.16 -41.95 9.47
CA THR A 363 -55.33 -42.20 8.61
C THR A 363 -56.16 -43.37 9.14
N HIS A 364 -55.51 -44.42 9.65
CA HIS A 364 -56.19 -45.56 10.25
C HIS A 364 -56.85 -45.21 11.60
N GLU A 365 -56.17 -44.43 12.44
CA GLU A 365 -56.74 -43.88 13.68
C GLU A 365 -57.97 -43.01 13.38
N LEU A 366 -57.89 -42.12 12.38
CA LEU A 366 -59.01 -41.27 11.97
C LEU A 366 -60.20 -42.10 11.45
N ALA A 367 -59.95 -43.13 10.64
CA ALA A 367 -61.00 -44.04 10.17
C ALA A 367 -61.70 -44.75 11.33
N SER A 368 -60.94 -45.31 12.29
CA SER A 368 -61.49 -45.94 13.49
C SER A 368 -62.33 -44.96 14.34
N VAL A 369 -61.88 -43.71 14.51
CA VAL A 369 -62.65 -42.68 15.21
C VAL A 369 -63.95 -42.30 14.48
N ILE A 370 -63.94 -42.32 13.14
CA ILE A 370 -65.16 -42.11 12.34
C ILE A 370 -66.12 -43.30 12.53
N ASP A 371 -65.65 -44.54 12.41
CA ASP A 371 -66.48 -45.74 12.59
C ASP A 371 -67.10 -45.82 14.00
N MET A 372 -66.31 -45.54 15.04
CA MET A 372 -66.84 -45.46 16.42
C MET A 372 -67.92 -44.39 16.57
N ARG A 373 -67.73 -43.20 15.96
CA ARG A 373 -68.73 -42.12 15.98
C ARG A 373 -69.99 -42.48 15.19
N MET A 374 -69.86 -43.14 14.04
CA MET A 374 -70.98 -43.61 13.23
C MET A 374 -71.80 -44.66 13.98
N ASN A 375 -71.15 -45.63 14.61
CA ASN A 375 -71.83 -46.64 15.45
C ASN A 375 -72.59 -45.99 16.63
N GLY A 376 -71.96 -45.05 17.34
CA GLY A 376 -72.62 -44.31 18.43
C GLY A 376 -73.78 -43.41 17.96
N ILE A 377 -73.74 -42.90 16.73
CA ILE A 377 -74.88 -42.19 16.11
C ILE A 377 -76.02 -43.17 15.83
N THR A 378 -75.74 -44.34 15.24
CA THR A 378 -76.74 -45.38 14.96
C THR A 378 -77.42 -45.85 16.24
N GLU A 379 -76.66 -46.21 17.29
CA GLU A 379 -77.20 -46.63 18.58
C GLU A 379 -78.07 -45.54 19.24
N ALA A 380 -77.66 -44.27 19.15
CA ALA A 380 -78.44 -43.15 19.64
C ALA A 380 -79.73 -42.89 18.84
N LEU A 381 -79.74 -43.21 17.54
CA LEU A 381 -80.93 -43.13 16.69
C LEU A 381 -81.88 -44.30 16.98
N ASP A 382 -81.38 -45.54 17.10
CA ASP A 382 -82.19 -46.72 17.44
C ASP A 382 -82.85 -46.56 18.81
N THR A 383 -82.09 -46.11 19.83
CA THR A 383 -82.62 -45.82 21.17
C THR A 383 -83.75 -44.76 21.11
N ARG A 384 -83.58 -43.72 20.28
CA ARG A 384 -84.62 -42.69 20.09
C ARG A 384 -85.82 -43.21 19.31
N ALA A 385 -85.64 -44.13 18.37
CA ALA A 385 -86.72 -44.75 17.62
C ALA A 385 -87.57 -45.67 18.51
N VAL A 386 -86.95 -46.46 19.40
CA VAL A 386 -87.64 -47.25 20.42
C VAL A 386 -88.43 -46.34 21.36
N ALA A 387 -87.79 -45.33 21.96
CA ALA A 387 -88.46 -44.40 22.87
C ALA A 387 -89.61 -43.61 22.19
N LEU A 388 -89.53 -43.36 20.88
CA LEU A 388 -90.61 -42.76 20.10
C LEU A 388 -91.78 -43.74 19.89
N ASN A 389 -91.50 -45.01 19.61
CA ASN A 389 -92.53 -46.05 19.48
C ASN A 389 -93.25 -46.27 20.82
N ASP A 390 -92.51 -46.41 21.92
CA ASP A 390 -93.08 -46.57 23.27
C ASP A 390 -94.02 -45.40 23.60
N ALA A 391 -93.59 -44.16 23.31
CA ALA A 391 -94.41 -42.96 23.52
C ALA A 391 -95.66 -42.89 22.60
N ILE A 392 -95.60 -43.49 21.41
CA ILE A 392 -96.75 -43.63 20.50
C ILE A 392 -97.72 -44.71 21.01
N ASP A 393 -97.21 -45.84 21.51
CA ASP A 393 -98.02 -46.93 22.06
C ASP A 393 -98.73 -46.50 23.35
N ASP A 394 -98.02 -45.86 24.29
CA ASP A 394 -98.60 -45.25 25.50
C ASP A 394 -99.71 -44.25 25.15
N ARG A 395 -99.45 -43.39 24.15
CA ARG A 395 -100.43 -42.39 23.69
C ARG A 395 -101.64 -43.05 23.03
N THR A 396 -101.43 -44.14 22.29
CA THR A 396 -102.49 -44.91 21.62
C THR A 396 -103.34 -45.67 22.64
N ALA A 397 -102.72 -46.28 23.65
CA ALA A 397 -103.41 -46.93 24.77
C ALA A 397 -104.23 -45.92 25.59
N SER A 398 -103.67 -44.72 25.86
CA SER A 398 -104.38 -43.62 26.51
C SER A 398 -105.62 -43.19 25.71
N ILE A 399 -105.48 -43.00 24.39
CA ILE A 399 -106.61 -42.70 23.49
C ILE A 399 -107.64 -43.83 23.50
N SER A 400 -107.21 -45.09 23.47
CA SER A 400 -108.11 -46.26 23.52
C SER A 400 -108.89 -46.32 24.83
N SER A 401 -108.28 -46.03 25.98
CA SER A 401 -109.00 -45.95 27.27
C SER A 401 -110.02 -44.82 27.24
N VAL A 402 -109.62 -43.60 26.83
CA VAL A 402 -110.54 -42.45 26.75
C VAL A 402 -111.73 -42.73 25.83
N LEU A 403 -111.52 -43.41 24.70
CA LEU A 403 -112.59 -43.83 23.80
C LEU A 403 -113.48 -44.92 24.41
N ARG A 404 -112.90 -45.92 25.11
CA ARG A 404 -113.66 -46.99 25.77
C ARG A 404 -114.50 -46.44 26.94
N ASP A 405 -113.89 -45.62 27.79
CA ASP A 405 -114.52 -45.08 28.99
C ASP A 405 -115.58 -44.02 28.61
N GLY A 406 -115.30 -43.23 27.57
CA GLY A 406 -116.29 -42.34 26.94
C GLY A 406 -117.45 -43.11 26.28
N GLY A 407 -117.17 -44.19 25.56
CA GLY A 407 -118.18 -45.07 24.98
C GLY A 407 -119.05 -45.79 26.02
N ALA A 408 -118.44 -46.26 27.11
CA ALA A 408 -119.14 -46.86 28.24
C ALA A 408 -120.04 -45.83 28.94
N LYS A 409 -119.55 -44.59 29.14
CA LYS A 409 -120.36 -43.50 29.68
C LYS A 409 -121.56 -43.18 28.76
N ILE A 410 -121.34 -43.06 27.45
CA ILE A 410 -122.42 -42.84 26.48
C ILE A 410 -123.45 -43.98 26.55
N LEU A 411 -123.02 -45.23 26.69
CA LEU A 411 -123.92 -46.38 26.79
C LEU A 411 -124.75 -46.36 28.10
N THR A 412 -124.14 -45.97 29.22
CA THR A 412 -124.85 -45.75 30.49
C THR A 412 -125.83 -44.58 30.39
N ASP A 413 -125.40 -43.43 29.87
CA ASP A 413 -126.27 -42.26 29.65
C ASP A 413 -127.48 -42.62 28.76
N LEU A 414 -127.28 -43.44 27.71
CA LEU A 414 -128.35 -43.98 26.86
C LEU A 414 -129.26 -44.96 27.61
N ARG A 415 -128.71 -45.84 28.45
CA ARG A 415 -129.49 -46.80 29.25
C ARG A 415 -130.34 -46.09 30.28
N ASP A 416 -129.80 -45.09 30.96
CA ASP A 416 -130.51 -44.30 31.95
C ASP A 416 -131.60 -43.45 31.28
N ARG A 417 -131.35 -42.88 30.10
CA ARG A 417 -132.40 -42.29 29.26
C ARG A 417 -133.46 -43.30 28.84
N GLY A 418 -133.06 -44.52 28.51
CA GLY A 418 -133.95 -45.63 28.18
C GLY A 418 -134.86 -46.01 29.35
N HIS A 419 -134.34 -46.02 30.59
CA HIS A 419 -135.13 -46.22 31.81
C HIS A 419 -136.03 -45.02 32.14
N GLU A 420 -135.57 -43.79 31.95
CA GLU A 420 -136.39 -42.58 32.10
C GLU A 420 -137.59 -42.60 31.14
N VAL A 421 -137.35 -42.91 29.85
CA VAL A 421 -138.40 -43.08 28.83
C VAL A 421 -139.30 -44.27 29.14
N GLY A 422 -138.73 -45.42 29.55
CA GLY A 422 -139.49 -46.61 29.91
C GLY A 422 -140.42 -46.38 31.11
N GLY A 423 -139.94 -45.72 32.16
CA GLY A 423 -140.74 -45.34 33.33
C GLY A 423 -141.80 -44.29 33.00
N ALA A 424 -141.52 -43.34 32.11
CA ALA A 424 -142.52 -42.42 31.60
C ALA A 424 -143.63 -43.14 30.81
N LEU A 425 -143.28 -44.14 29.98
CA LEU A 425 -144.24 -44.97 29.25
C LEU A 425 -145.05 -45.89 30.17
N ASP A 426 -144.44 -46.46 31.22
CA ASP A 426 -145.13 -47.29 32.21
C ASP A 426 -146.10 -46.45 33.07
N ALA A 427 -145.71 -45.23 33.47
CA ALA A 427 -146.61 -44.28 34.13
C ALA A 427 -147.79 -43.87 33.25
N ILE A 428 -147.58 -43.71 31.93
CA ILE A 428 -148.65 -43.52 30.95
C ILE A 428 -149.54 -44.77 30.87
N GLY A 429 -148.94 -45.97 30.84
CA GLY A 429 -149.64 -47.26 30.81
C GLY A 429 -150.53 -47.49 32.03
N MET A 430 -150.00 -47.29 33.25
CA MET A 430 -150.78 -47.34 34.49
C MET A 430 -151.90 -46.30 34.51
N ARG A 431 -151.65 -45.07 34.02
CA ARG A 431 -152.69 -44.04 33.93
C ARG A 431 -153.81 -44.43 32.97
N ILE A 432 -153.48 -45.04 31.82
CA ILE A 432 -154.47 -45.58 30.88
C ILE A 432 -155.22 -46.75 31.51
N SER A 433 -154.54 -47.66 32.20
CA SER A 433 -155.17 -48.80 32.89
C SER A 433 -156.16 -48.34 33.96
N ASN A 434 -155.77 -47.37 34.79
CA ASN A 434 -156.64 -46.81 35.83
C ASN A 434 -157.85 -46.06 35.23
N GLU A 435 -157.65 -45.32 34.13
CA GLU A 435 -158.75 -44.67 33.39
C GLU A 435 -159.72 -45.72 32.79
N ILE A 436 -159.21 -46.84 32.26
CA ILE A 436 -160.04 -47.94 31.76
C ILE A 436 -160.80 -48.63 32.91
N SER A 437 -160.13 -48.90 34.04
CA SER A 437 -160.75 -49.51 35.22
C SER A 437 -161.83 -48.61 35.82
N GLY A 438 -161.57 -47.31 35.96
CA GLY A 438 -162.57 -46.34 36.42
C GLY A 438 -163.79 -46.28 35.48
N ARG A 439 -163.56 -46.28 34.16
CA ARG A 439 -164.66 -46.38 33.17
C ARG A 439 -165.40 -47.72 33.23
N ALA A 440 -164.74 -48.81 33.63
CA ALA A 440 -165.38 -50.10 33.83
C ALA A 440 -166.24 -50.12 35.10
N GLU A 441 -165.80 -49.50 36.21
CA GLU A 441 -166.60 -49.30 37.42
C GLU A 441 -167.80 -48.35 37.16
N GLU A 442 -167.61 -47.29 36.36
CA GLU A 442 -168.71 -46.44 35.89
C GLU A 442 -169.71 -47.23 35.02
N ALA A 443 -169.22 -48.14 34.15
CA ALA A 443 -170.07 -49.06 33.39
C ALA A 443 -170.80 -50.07 34.29
N GLU A 444 -170.14 -50.63 35.29
CA GLU A 444 -170.73 -51.59 36.24
C GLU A 444 -171.79 -50.93 37.13
N THR A 445 -171.52 -49.74 37.66
CA THR A 445 -172.49 -48.98 38.47
C THR A 445 -173.69 -48.52 37.65
N THR A 446 -173.49 -48.09 36.39
CA THR A 446 -174.61 -47.76 35.49
C THR A 446 -175.42 -48.98 35.07
N LEU A 447 -174.79 -50.14 34.84
CA LEU A 447 -175.47 -51.43 34.62
C LEU A 447 -176.23 -51.90 35.86
N THR A 448 -175.63 -51.83 37.05
CA THR A 448 -176.25 -52.23 38.32
C THR A 448 -177.48 -51.37 38.61
N ARG A 449 -177.38 -50.05 38.38
CA ARG A 449 -178.53 -49.13 38.46
C ARG A 449 -179.62 -49.50 37.45
N LEU A 450 -179.24 -49.87 36.21
CA LEU A 450 -180.20 -50.30 35.18
C LEU A 450 -180.93 -51.59 35.60
N THR A 451 -180.21 -52.58 36.14
CA THR A 451 -180.76 -53.83 36.68
C THR A 451 -181.67 -53.57 37.88
N GLY A 452 -181.28 -52.69 38.81
CA GLY A 452 -182.12 -52.32 39.95
C GLY A 452 -183.44 -51.65 39.53
N GLN A 453 -183.40 -50.73 38.56
CA GLN A 453 -184.61 -50.14 37.97
C GLN A 453 -185.48 -51.19 37.26
N MET A 454 -184.86 -52.21 36.64
CA MET A 454 -185.57 -53.31 36.00
C MET A 454 -186.26 -54.22 37.03
N ASP A 455 -185.60 -54.53 38.15
CA ASP A 455 -186.12 -55.36 39.23
C ASP A 455 -187.25 -54.66 40.02
N GLU A 456 -187.16 -53.35 40.24
CA GLU A 456 -188.23 -52.51 40.80
C GLU A 456 -189.46 -52.46 39.86
N THR A 457 -189.23 -52.38 38.55
CA THR A 457 -190.30 -52.43 37.53
C THR A 457 -190.97 -53.81 37.49
N ILE A 458 -190.20 -54.91 37.61
CA ILE A 458 -190.74 -56.27 37.68
C ILE A 458 -191.52 -56.49 38.98
N SER A 459 -190.97 -56.05 40.13
CA SER A 459 -191.61 -56.19 41.44
C SER A 459 -192.92 -55.42 41.54
N THR A 460 -193.01 -54.21 41.00
CA THR A 460 -194.27 -53.46 40.92
C THR A 460 -195.29 -54.16 40.02
N GLN A 461 -194.85 -54.77 38.92
CA GLN A 461 -195.71 -55.57 38.03
C GLN A 461 -196.25 -56.83 38.73
N ILE A 462 -195.41 -57.57 39.46
CA ILE A 462 -195.79 -58.76 40.25
C ILE A 462 -196.79 -58.40 41.36
N ASN A 463 -196.52 -57.36 42.16
CA ASN A 463 -197.45 -56.93 43.21
C ASN A 463 -198.82 -56.50 42.66
N SER A 464 -198.85 -55.87 41.48
CA SER A 464 -200.11 -55.53 40.80
C SER A 464 -200.90 -56.76 40.33
N MET A 465 -200.19 -57.86 40.03
CA MET A 465 -200.78 -59.14 39.63
C MET A 465 -201.31 -59.90 40.84
N GLU A 466 -200.56 -59.95 41.94
CA GLU A 466 -200.98 -60.61 43.17
C GLU A 466 -202.21 -59.93 43.82
N SER A 467 -202.24 -58.59 43.84
CA SER A 467 -203.40 -57.85 44.36
C SER A 467 -204.69 -58.12 43.57
N ARG A 468 -204.59 -58.31 42.24
CA ARG A 468 -205.71 -58.77 41.40
C ARG A 468 -206.14 -60.20 41.72
N MET A 469 -205.19 -61.07 42.08
CA MET A 469 -205.44 -62.46 42.46
C MET A 469 -206.11 -62.59 43.84
N GLN A 470 -205.70 -61.77 44.82
CA GLN A 470 -206.36 -61.72 46.13
C GLN A 470 -207.80 -61.18 46.03
N SER A 471 -208.03 -60.19 45.15
CA SER A 471 -209.37 -59.65 44.89
C SER A 471 -210.34 -60.70 44.30
N THR A 472 -209.87 -61.54 43.38
CA THR A 472 -210.69 -62.64 42.83
C THR A 472 -210.93 -63.78 43.82
N ILE A 473 -209.96 -64.07 44.71
CA ILE A 473 -210.14 -65.04 45.80
C ILE A 473 -211.19 -64.57 46.82
N LEU A 474 -211.21 -63.28 47.18
CA LEU A 474 -212.21 -62.74 48.12
C LEU A 474 -213.64 -62.76 47.55
N GLN A 475 -213.81 -62.49 46.25
CA GLN A 475 -215.09 -62.67 45.57
C GLN A 475 -215.56 -64.14 45.57
N LEU A 476 -214.64 -65.09 45.41
CA LEU A 476 -214.96 -66.53 45.45
C LEU A 476 -215.34 -67.01 46.85
N SER A 477 -214.69 -66.49 47.90
CA SER A 477 -215.01 -66.86 49.28
C SER A 477 -216.39 -66.35 49.73
N GLY A 478 -216.81 -65.17 49.25
CA GLY A 478 -218.12 -64.59 49.57
C GLY A 478 -219.31 -65.41 49.05
N SER A 479 -219.19 -66.03 47.87
CA SER A 479 -220.28 -66.83 47.28
C SER A 479 -220.39 -68.25 47.86
N ILE A 480 -219.34 -68.75 48.52
CA ILE A 480 -219.35 -70.07 49.19
C ILE A 480 -220.08 -70.00 50.53
N GLU A 481 -219.91 -68.91 51.30
CA GLU A 481 -220.58 -68.73 52.59
C GLU A 481 -222.11 -68.62 52.44
N GLU A 482 -222.58 -67.90 51.42
CA GLU A 482 -224.02 -67.77 51.07
C GLU A 482 -224.65 -69.12 50.69
N SER A 483 -223.90 -70.00 50.02
CA SER A 483 -224.33 -71.37 49.72
C SER A 483 -224.36 -72.29 50.95
N SER A 484 -223.58 -71.99 51.99
CA SER A 484 -223.45 -72.81 53.20
C SER A 484 -224.67 -72.68 54.11
N GLU A 485 -225.17 -71.46 54.32
CA GLU A 485 -226.27 -71.22 55.26
C GLU A 485 -227.63 -71.75 54.75
N PHE A 486 -227.87 -71.67 53.43
CA PHE A 486 -229.08 -72.21 52.80
C PHE A 486 -229.21 -73.74 53.00
N ALA A 487 -228.10 -74.48 52.92
CA ALA A 487 -228.08 -75.92 53.16
C ALA A 487 -228.39 -76.27 54.63
N LYS A 488 -227.86 -75.49 55.58
CA LYS A 488 -228.09 -75.67 57.02
C LYS A 488 -229.57 -75.49 57.41
N ASN A 489 -230.24 -74.49 56.85
CA ASN A 489 -231.68 -74.26 57.08
C ASN A 489 -232.58 -75.38 56.54
N THR A 490 -232.08 -76.21 55.61
CA THR A 490 -232.89 -77.26 54.97
C THR A 490 -232.86 -78.61 55.72
N LEU A 491 -231.82 -78.87 56.54
CA LEU A 491 -231.60 -80.20 57.13
C LEU A 491 -232.08 -80.42 58.59
N LEU A 492 -232.38 -79.35 59.34
CA LEU A 492 -232.90 -79.48 60.72
C LEU A 492 -234.42 -79.63 60.83
N GLY A 493 -235.15 -79.61 59.71
CA GLY A 493 -236.62 -79.72 59.69
C GLY A 493 -237.19 -81.16 59.68
N ALA A 494 -236.35 -82.20 59.67
CA ALA A 494 -236.77 -83.57 59.31
C ALA A 494 -236.42 -84.68 60.34
N GLY A 495 -236.18 -84.33 61.61
CA GLY A 495 -235.48 -85.22 62.57
C GLY A 495 -236.12 -85.48 63.94
N SER A 496 -237.38 -85.10 64.20
CA SER A 496 -238.18 -85.54 65.37
C SER A 496 -239.66 -85.23 65.14
N GLN A 497 -240.45 -86.20 64.64
CA GLN A 497 -241.07 -87.22 65.49
C GLN A 497 -240.38 -88.59 65.42
N SER A 498 -239.75 -88.99 66.52
CA SER A 498 -240.45 -89.79 67.53
C SER A 498 -240.35 -89.09 68.88
#